data_AF-D7SW04-F1
#
_entry.id   AF-D7SW04-F1
#
_cell.length_a   1.000
_cell.length_b   1.000
_cell.length_c   1.000
_cell.angle_alpha   90.00
_cell.angle_beta   90.00
_cell.angle_gamma   90.00
#
_symmetry.space_group_name_H-M   'P 1'
#
loop_
_entity.id
_entity.type
_entity.pdbx_description
1 polymer ?
#
loop_
_entity_poly.entity_id
_entity_poly.type
_entity_poly.pdbx_seq_one_letter_code
_entity_poly.pdbx_strand_id
1 'polypeptide(L)'
;MAASSFTTFTPKPTRLCFADQSIGSECFRSVSFPSRFHSLKSLESTRQVQSSRLDVIVRAGGTSEKMEVDISLSPRVNSVKPSKTVAITDQATALVQAGVPVIRLAAGEPDFDTPAVIAEAGINAIREGYTRYTPNAGTLEVRSAICHKLKEENGLSYTPDEILVSNGAKQSILQAVLAVCSPGDEVIIPAPFWVSYPEMARLADATPVILPTLISENFLLDPKFLESKLTEKSRLLILCSPSNPTGSVYSRKLLEEIAQIVARHPRLLVLSDEIYEHIIYAPATHTSFAALPGMWERTLTVNGFSKAFAMTGWRLGYLAGPKHFVAACGKIQSQFTSGASSISQKAAVAALGMGYAGGEAVSTMVKAFRERRDFLVKSFGELEGVKISEPQGAFYLFLDFSSYYGAEAEGFGIIENSESLCRYLLDQAQVALVPGDAFGDDKCIRISYAASLSTLHAAVERIKKAVVPLWPPVPV
;
A
#
# COMPACT_ATOMS: atom_id res chain seq x y z
N MET A 1 57.64 14.93 -22.93
CA MET A 1 57.80 15.92 -24.03
C MET A 1 56.90 15.43 -25.17
N ALA A 2 55.91 16.12 -25.71
CA ALA A 2 55.51 17.52 -25.67
C ALA A 2 53.97 17.62 -25.65
N ALA A 3 53.48 18.78 -25.22
CA ALA A 3 52.08 19.12 -24.96
C ALA A 3 51.31 19.58 -26.22
N SER A 4 49.98 19.42 -26.21
CA SER A 4 48.99 20.30 -26.87
C SER A 4 47.59 19.98 -26.30
N SER A 5 47.11 20.81 -25.36
CA SER A 5 46.17 21.93 -25.54
C SER A 5 44.70 21.49 -25.55
N PHE A 6 44.09 21.56 -24.37
CA PHE A 6 42.64 21.49 -24.12
C PHE A 6 41.94 22.74 -24.66
N THR A 7 40.82 22.56 -25.36
CA THR A 7 39.84 23.62 -25.64
C THR A 7 38.50 23.24 -25.00
N THR A 8 38.08 24.05 -24.03
CA THR A 8 36.81 23.96 -23.32
C THR A 8 35.73 24.74 -24.10
N PHE A 9 34.66 24.05 -24.48
CA PHE A 9 33.46 24.69 -25.05
C PHE A 9 32.45 24.96 -23.92
N THR A 10 32.13 26.23 -23.69
CA THR A 10 31.03 26.68 -22.84
C THR A 10 29.81 27.03 -23.72
N PRO A 11 28.61 26.48 -23.47
CA PRO A 11 27.41 26.87 -24.20
C PRO A 11 26.77 28.12 -23.57
N LYS A 12 26.57 29.17 -24.39
CA LYS A 12 25.78 30.37 -24.04
C LYS A 12 24.28 30.03 -24.05
N PRO A 13 23.47 30.56 -23.11
CA PRO A 13 22.03 30.37 -23.11
C PRO A 13 21.34 31.36 -24.07
N THR A 14 20.63 30.84 -25.05
CA THR A 14 19.76 31.61 -25.97
C THR A 14 18.46 31.98 -25.24
N ARG A 15 18.26 33.27 -24.97
CA ARG A 15 16.99 33.81 -24.48
C ARG A 15 15.98 33.87 -25.63
N LEU A 16 14.87 33.15 -25.50
CA LEU A 16 13.66 33.32 -26.31
C LEU A 16 12.77 34.39 -25.65
N CYS A 17 12.67 35.54 -26.30
CA CYS A 17 11.67 36.57 -25.99
C CYS A 17 10.36 36.20 -26.68
N PHE A 18 9.29 36.00 -25.90
CA PHE A 18 7.93 35.98 -26.42
C PHE A 18 7.34 37.39 -26.26
N ALA A 19 6.84 37.93 -27.37
CA ALA A 19 6.19 39.23 -27.45
C ALA A 19 4.80 39.19 -26.80
N ASP A 20 4.53 40.24 -26.02
CA ASP A 20 3.22 40.62 -25.51
C ASP A 20 2.20 40.76 -26.64
N GLN A 21 1.06 40.08 -26.50
CA GLN A 21 -0.20 40.53 -27.08
C GLN A 21 -1.26 40.59 -25.97
N SER A 22 -1.61 41.83 -25.66
CA SER A 22 -2.67 42.29 -24.79
C SER A 22 -4.04 41.76 -25.23
N ILE A 23 -4.77 41.11 -24.33
CA ILE A 23 -6.24 40.97 -24.42
C ILE A 23 -6.86 41.39 -23.07
N GLY A 24 -7.62 42.48 -23.17
CA GLY A 24 -8.79 42.90 -22.40
C GLY A 24 -9.07 42.28 -21.03
N SER A 25 -9.03 43.16 -20.04
CA SER A 25 -9.78 43.12 -18.79
C SER A 25 -11.27 42.84 -18.99
N GLU A 26 -11.88 41.98 -18.16
CA GLU A 26 -13.13 42.31 -17.48
C GLU A 26 -13.50 41.33 -16.34
N CYS A 27 -13.59 41.90 -15.14
CA CYS A 27 -14.53 41.62 -14.05
C CYS A 27 -14.63 40.21 -13.43
N PHE A 28 -13.94 40.02 -12.29
CA PHE A 28 -14.40 39.15 -11.22
C PHE A 28 -15.71 39.69 -10.62
N ARG A 29 -16.77 38.87 -10.58
CA ARG A 29 -17.94 39.13 -9.72
C ARG A 29 -18.25 37.91 -8.84
N SER A 30 -18.25 38.19 -7.55
CA SER A 30 -18.71 37.39 -6.43
C SER A 30 -20.14 36.85 -6.63
N VAL A 31 -20.38 35.60 -6.25
CA VAL A 31 -21.72 34.99 -6.19
C VAL A 31 -22.18 34.97 -4.73
N SER A 32 -23.25 35.68 -4.44
CA SER A 32 -24.04 35.59 -3.19
C SER A 32 -25.49 35.23 -3.54
N PHE A 33 -26.06 34.28 -2.80
CA PHE A 33 -27.43 33.80 -2.96
C PHE A 33 -28.43 34.66 -2.19
N PRO A 34 -29.62 34.98 -2.76
CA PRO A 34 -30.77 35.33 -1.96
C PRO A 34 -31.88 34.29 -2.02
N SER A 35 -32.55 34.17 -0.88
CA SER A 35 -33.67 33.30 -0.58
C SER A 35 -35.02 34.05 -0.68
N ARG A 36 -36.08 33.26 -0.78
CA ARG A 36 -37.52 33.54 -0.53
C ARG A 36 -38.37 34.05 -1.70
N PHE A 37 -39.31 33.18 -2.06
CA PHE A 37 -40.53 33.44 -2.83
C PHE A 37 -41.60 34.12 -1.96
N HIS A 38 -42.29 35.11 -2.54
CA HIS A 38 -43.65 35.48 -2.15
C HIS A 38 -44.55 35.52 -3.39
N SER A 39 -45.72 34.88 -3.27
CA SER A 39 -46.79 34.83 -4.27
C SER A 39 -47.53 36.17 -4.38
N LEU A 40 -48.19 36.42 -5.51
CA LEU A 40 -49.49 37.10 -5.55
C LEU A 40 -50.22 36.82 -6.88
N LYS A 41 -51.54 36.57 -6.79
CA LYS A 41 -52.51 36.34 -7.87
C LYS A 41 -53.27 37.62 -8.20
N SER A 42 -53.62 37.85 -9.47
CA SER A 42 -54.87 38.48 -9.93
C SER A 42 -54.98 38.28 -11.46
N LEU A 43 -55.89 37.46 -12.01
CA LEU A 43 -57.29 37.74 -12.36
C LEU A 43 -57.50 39.05 -13.14
N GLU A 44 -57.78 38.94 -14.44
CA GLU A 44 -58.84 39.71 -15.09
C GLU A 44 -59.26 39.07 -16.43
N SER A 45 -60.57 39.13 -16.68
CA SER A 45 -61.30 38.46 -17.75
C SER A 45 -61.85 39.47 -18.75
N THR A 46 -61.84 39.19 -20.05
CA THR A 46 -62.91 39.65 -20.95
C THR A 46 -62.98 38.82 -22.23
N ARG A 47 -64.21 38.43 -22.61
CA ARG A 47 -64.60 37.70 -23.83
C ARG A 47 -64.98 38.69 -24.93
N GLN A 48 -64.62 38.40 -26.19
CA GLN A 48 -65.46 38.61 -27.39
C GLN A 48 -64.83 37.86 -28.59
N VAL A 49 -65.46 36.78 -29.09
CA VAL A 49 -66.38 36.67 -30.25
C VAL A 49 -65.67 36.22 -31.54
N GLN A 50 -66.30 35.21 -32.16
CA GLN A 50 -65.93 34.31 -33.26
C GLN A 50 -65.41 34.95 -34.55
N SER A 51 -64.45 34.28 -35.22
CA SER A 51 -64.71 33.51 -36.45
C SER A 51 -63.42 33.07 -37.16
N SER A 52 -63.37 31.77 -37.49
CA SER A 52 -62.69 31.13 -38.63
C SER A 52 -61.19 31.35 -38.84
N ARG A 53 -60.38 30.35 -38.48
CA ARG A 53 -59.50 29.59 -39.39
C ARG A 53 -58.82 28.47 -38.60
N LEU A 54 -58.88 27.26 -39.13
CA LEU A 54 -58.08 26.13 -38.66
C LEU A 54 -56.63 26.37 -39.11
N ASP A 55 -55.89 27.18 -38.36
CA ASP A 55 -54.44 27.18 -38.42
C ASP A 55 -53.95 26.19 -37.36
N VAL A 56 -53.65 24.98 -37.81
CA VAL A 56 -52.86 24.03 -37.02
C VAL A 56 -51.47 24.62 -36.92
N ILE A 57 -51.25 25.44 -35.89
CA ILE A 57 -49.92 25.81 -35.45
C ILE A 57 -49.32 24.52 -34.89
N VAL A 58 -48.56 23.81 -35.73
CA VAL A 58 -47.54 22.88 -35.26
C VAL A 58 -46.55 23.76 -34.49
N ARG A 59 -46.76 23.90 -33.18
CA ARG A 59 -45.68 24.32 -32.30
C ARG A 59 -44.64 23.23 -32.44
N ALA A 60 -43.57 23.54 -33.16
CA ALA A 60 -42.29 22.87 -32.97
C ALA A 60 -41.89 23.13 -31.51
N GLY A 61 -42.46 22.33 -30.60
CA GLY A 61 -42.01 22.22 -29.24
C GLY A 61 -40.65 21.56 -29.32
N GLY A 62 -39.62 22.37 -29.54
CA GLY A 62 -38.24 22.00 -29.27
C GLY A 62 -38.08 21.84 -27.77
N THR A 63 -38.71 20.82 -27.18
CA THR A 63 -38.25 20.24 -25.92
C THR A 63 -37.01 19.45 -26.27
N SER A 64 -35.86 20.13 -26.24
CA SER A 64 -34.61 19.45 -25.97
C SER A 64 -34.72 18.92 -24.54
N GLU A 65 -35.37 17.77 -24.38
CA GLU A 65 -35.21 16.95 -23.19
C GLU A 65 -33.74 16.55 -23.18
N LYS A 66 -32.93 17.28 -22.41
CA LYS A 66 -31.57 16.85 -22.12
C LYS A 66 -31.69 15.53 -21.38
N MET A 67 -31.42 14.42 -22.06
CA MET A 67 -31.21 13.12 -21.42
C MET A 67 -30.20 13.32 -20.30
N GLU A 68 -30.62 13.02 -19.06
CA GLU A 68 -29.70 12.98 -17.94
C GLU A 68 -28.71 11.83 -18.13
N VAL A 69 -27.43 12.12 -17.99
CA VAL A 69 -26.37 11.11 -18.05
C VAL A 69 -26.38 10.34 -16.74
N ASP A 70 -26.43 9.00 -16.82
CA ASP A 70 -26.21 8.15 -15.65
C ASP A 70 -24.74 8.27 -15.20
N ILE A 71 -24.54 8.90 -14.05
CA ILE A 71 -23.22 9.14 -13.43
C ILE A 71 -22.86 8.08 -12.38
N SER A 72 -23.63 6.99 -12.29
CA SER A 72 -23.37 5.94 -11.31
C SER A 72 -22.05 5.21 -11.57
N LEU A 73 -21.33 4.91 -10.49
CA LEU A 73 -20.14 4.05 -10.53
C LEU A 73 -20.53 2.60 -10.25
N SER A 74 -19.70 1.66 -10.70
CA SER A 74 -19.96 0.24 -10.47
C SER A 74 -20.03 -0.07 -8.96
N PRO A 75 -20.92 -0.98 -8.53
CA PRO A 75 -21.05 -1.34 -7.11
C PRO A 75 -19.73 -1.78 -6.46
N ARG A 76 -18.84 -2.39 -7.25
CA ARG A 76 -17.53 -2.85 -6.80
C ARG A 76 -16.56 -1.70 -6.50
N VAL A 77 -16.62 -0.61 -7.25
CA VAL A 77 -15.83 0.59 -6.93
C VAL A 77 -16.37 1.25 -5.67
N ASN A 78 -17.70 1.31 -5.53
CA ASN A 78 -18.35 1.90 -4.35
C ASN A 78 -18.14 1.09 -3.06
N SER A 79 -17.84 -0.22 -3.15
CA SER A 79 -17.61 -1.08 -1.97
C SER A 79 -16.17 -1.02 -1.44
N VAL A 80 -15.24 -0.43 -2.19
CA VAL A 80 -13.83 -0.29 -1.80
C VAL A 80 -13.61 1.00 -1.03
N LYS A 81 -12.95 0.90 0.12
CA LYS A 81 -12.54 2.06 0.90
C LYS A 81 -11.25 2.66 0.30
N PRO A 82 -11.16 4.00 0.19
CA PRO A 82 -9.89 4.66 -0.13
C PRO A 82 -8.78 4.26 0.85
N SER A 83 -7.54 4.14 0.36
CA SER A 83 -6.41 3.80 1.22
C SER A 83 -6.03 4.99 2.09
N LYS A 84 -6.23 4.88 3.41
CA LYS A 84 -5.82 5.91 4.38
C LYS A 84 -4.31 6.20 4.34
N THR A 85 -3.48 5.19 4.07
CA THR A 85 -2.03 5.40 3.88
C THR A 85 -1.72 6.35 2.73
N VAL A 86 -2.44 6.21 1.61
CA VAL A 86 -2.28 7.10 0.44
C VAL A 86 -2.77 8.51 0.79
N ALA A 87 -3.98 8.63 1.33
CA ALA A 87 -4.56 9.92 1.71
C ALA A 87 -3.66 10.74 2.66
N ILE A 88 -3.07 10.11 3.68
CA ILE A 88 -2.16 10.79 4.61
C ILE A 88 -0.84 11.17 3.93
N THR A 89 -0.33 10.31 3.05
CA THR A 89 0.90 10.61 2.28
C THR A 89 0.68 11.82 1.37
N ASP A 90 -0.49 11.91 0.74
CA ASP A 90 -0.88 13.03 -0.13
C ASP A 90 -1.06 14.32 0.68
N GLN A 91 -1.72 14.25 1.84
CA GLN A 91 -1.87 15.39 2.74
C GLN A 91 -0.52 15.90 3.25
N ALA A 92 0.38 15.01 3.67
CA ALA A 92 1.74 15.38 4.08
C ALA A 92 2.52 16.02 2.92
N THR A 93 2.34 15.52 1.69
CA THR A 93 2.97 16.09 0.49
C THR A 93 2.43 17.50 0.19
N ALA A 94 1.13 17.71 0.30
CA ALA A 94 0.51 19.01 0.12
C ALA A 94 1.00 20.04 1.15
N LEU A 95 1.17 19.64 2.42
CA LEU A 95 1.75 20.49 3.45
C LEU A 95 3.19 20.90 3.14
N VAL A 96 4.02 19.95 2.70
CA VAL A 96 5.40 20.25 2.27
C VAL A 96 5.42 21.21 1.09
N GLN A 97 4.54 21.02 0.10
CA GLN A 97 4.41 21.93 -1.04
C GLN A 97 3.93 23.33 -0.63
N ALA A 98 3.12 23.43 0.42
CA ALA A 98 2.70 24.69 1.02
C ALA A 98 3.79 25.33 1.92
N GLY A 99 4.99 24.75 2.00
CA GLY A 99 6.11 25.28 2.77
C GLY A 99 6.11 24.89 4.26
N VAL A 100 5.23 23.97 4.67
CA VAL A 100 5.19 23.44 6.04
C VAL A 100 6.09 22.21 6.14
N PRO A 101 7.18 22.21 6.94
CA PRO A 101 8.05 21.06 7.07
C PRO A 101 7.35 19.91 7.82
N VAL A 102 7.14 18.78 7.13
CA VAL A 102 6.50 17.58 7.70
C VAL A 102 7.48 16.40 7.70
N ILE A 103 7.62 15.74 8.85
CA ILE A 103 8.32 14.46 8.95
C ILE A 103 7.38 13.34 8.47
N ARG A 104 7.77 12.62 7.42
CA ARG A 104 6.94 11.60 6.76
C ARG A 104 7.35 10.20 7.20
N LEU A 105 6.59 9.60 8.12
CA LEU A 105 6.79 8.21 8.56
C LEU A 105 5.59 7.31 8.18
N ALA A 106 4.77 7.78 7.24
CA ALA A 106 3.59 7.07 6.77
C ALA A 106 3.93 6.00 5.71
N ALA A 107 4.72 6.34 4.69
CA ALA A 107 5.06 5.43 3.60
C ALA A 107 6.10 4.39 4.01
N GLY A 108 5.94 3.16 3.51
CA GLY A 108 6.86 2.05 3.78
C GLY A 108 7.93 1.89 2.70
N GLU A 109 8.77 2.91 2.54
CA GLU A 109 9.80 3.02 1.50
C GLU A 109 11.18 3.13 2.16
N PRO A 110 12.12 2.21 1.86
CA PRO A 110 13.52 2.35 2.27
C PRO A 110 14.10 3.72 1.90
N ASP A 111 14.86 4.33 2.81
CA ASP A 111 15.61 5.58 2.57
C ASP A 111 16.98 5.34 1.91
N PHE A 112 17.28 4.08 1.57
CA PHE A 112 18.45 3.70 0.78
C PHE A 112 18.16 3.87 -0.71
N ASP A 113 19.18 4.23 -1.47
CA ASP A 113 19.13 4.12 -2.93
C ASP A 113 19.12 2.64 -3.35
N THR A 114 18.56 2.38 -4.54
CA THR A 114 18.72 1.08 -5.20
C THR A 114 20.24 0.77 -5.35
N PRO A 115 20.73 -0.42 -4.92
CA PRO A 115 22.14 -0.78 -5.03
C PRO A 115 22.73 -0.55 -6.43
N ALA A 116 23.96 -0.02 -6.50
CA ALA A 116 24.55 0.46 -7.74
C ALA A 116 24.55 -0.59 -8.88
N VAL A 117 24.85 -1.86 -8.57
CA VAL A 117 24.84 -2.95 -9.57
C VAL A 117 23.45 -3.20 -10.19
N ILE A 118 22.39 -2.96 -9.43
CA ILE A 118 21.00 -3.07 -9.89
C ILE A 118 20.65 -1.87 -10.76
N ALA A 119 21.02 -0.66 -10.32
CA ALA A 119 20.79 0.56 -11.07
C ALA A 119 21.52 0.53 -12.43
N GLU A 120 22.79 0.11 -12.44
CA GLU A 120 23.58 -0.06 -13.67
C GLU A 120 22.97 -1.10 -14.62
N ALA A 121 22.42 -2.21 -14.10
CA ALA A 121 21.72 -3.19 -14.93
C ALA A 121 20.47 -2.59 -15.60
N GLY A 122 19.72 -1.72 -14.91
CA GLY A 122 18.62 -0.97 -15.50
C GLY A 122 19.08 0.04 -16.56
N ILE A 123 20.16 0.77 -16.29
CA ILE A 123 20.77 1.71 -17.25
C ILE A 123 21.23 0.98 -18.52
N ASN A 124 21.91 -0.16 -18.35
CA ASN A 124 22.39 -0.96 -19.48
C ASN A 124 21.24 -1.55 -20.29
N ALA A 125 20.15 -1.99 -19.64
CA ALA A 125 18.95 -2.43 -20.34
C ALA A 125 18.38 -1.34 -21.26
N ILE A 126 18.41 -0.07 -20.84
CA ILE A 126 18.00 1.07 -21.68
C ILE A 126 18.98 1.24 -22.84
N ARG A 127 20.29 1.28 -22.57
CA ARG A 127 21.34 1.50 -23.58
C ARG A 127 21.37 0.42 -24.66
N GLU A 128 21.13 -0.83 -24.27
CA GLU A 128 21.13 -2.00 -25.16
C GLU A 128 19.78 -2.22 -25.87
N GLY A 129 18.78 -1.37 -25.60
CA GLY A 129 17.50 -1.43 -26.29
C GLY A 129 16.57 -2.55 -25.81
N TYR A 130 16.68 -2.99 -24.56
CA TYR A 130 15.68 -3.86 -23.91
C TYR A 130 14.40 -3.08 -23.59
N THR A 131 13.72 -2.59 -24.62
CA THR A 131 12.55 -1.69 -24.54
C THR A 131 11.31 -2.23 -25.25
N ARG A 132 11.35 -3.50 -25.67
CA ARG A 132 10.26 -4.19 -26.39
C ARG A 132 9.46 -5.04 -25.41
N TYR A 133 8.29 -5.50 -25.85
CA TYR A 133 7.47 -6.41 -25.06
C TYR A 133 8.26 -7.64 -24.63
N THR A 134 8.15 -7.97 -23.34
CA THR A 134 8.60 -9.24 -22.79
C THR A 134 7.46 -10.26 -22.83
N PRO A 135 7.73 -11.56 -22.63
CA PRO A 135 6.67 -12.52 -22.35
C PRO A 135 5.77 -12.04 -21.21
N ASN A 136 4.47 -12.31 -21.30
CA ASN A 136 3.48 -11.86 -20.32
C ASN A 136 3.82 -12.31 -18.89
N ALA A 137 4.39 -13.51 -18.72
CA ALA A 137 4.79 -14.04 -17.41
C ALA A 137 6.12 -13.47 -16.88
N GLY A 138 6.84 -12.70 -17.68
CA GLY A 138 8.24 -12.31 -17.46
C GLY A 138 9.22 -13.13 -18.31
N THR A 139 10.41 -12.57 -18.56
CA THR A 139 11.47 -13.23 -19.32
C THR A 139 11.87 -14.56 -18.67
N LEU A 140 12.38 -15.50 -19.45
CA LEU A 140 12.87 -16.77 -18.90
C LEU A 140 14.03 -16.52 -17.92
N GLU A 141 14.88 -15.53 -18.20
CA GLU A 141 16.01 -15.13 -17.35
C GLU A 141 15.57 -14.79 -15.92
N VAL A 142 14.59 -13.88 -15.76
CA VAL A 142 14.12 -13.47 -14.42
C VAL A 142 13.35 -14.60 -13.72
N ARG A 143 12.54 -15.38 -14.44
CA ARG A 143 11.79 -16.50 -13.84
C ARG A 143 12.72 -17.60 -13.35
N SER A 144 13.76 -17.93 -14.12
CA SER A 144 14.79 -18.89 -13.71
C SER A 144 15.59 -18.40 -12.51
N ALA A 145 15.94 -17.10 -12.46
CA ALA A 145 16.61 -16.52 -11.30
C ALA A 145 15.73 -16.58 -10.04
N ILE A 146 14.42 -16.33 -10.18
CA ILE A 146 13.45 -16.46 -9.08
C ILE A 146 13.36 -17.93 -8.60
N CYS A 147 13.30 -18.91 -9.52
CA CYS A 147 13.34 -20.33 -9.15
C CYS A 147 14.61 -20.69 -8.36
N HIS A 148 15.77 -20.16 -8.78
CA HIS A 148 17.04 -20.38 -8.08
C HIS A 148 17.00 -19.80 -6.65
N LYS A 149 16.59 -18.53 -6.52
CA LYS A 149 16.39 -17.86 -5.23
C LYS A 149 15.49 -18.69 -4.31
N LEU A 150 14.29 -19.05 -4.79
CA LEU A 150 13.31 -19.80 -4.00
C LEU A 150 13.85 -21.16 -3.53
N LYS A 151 14.67 -21.82 -4.34
CA LYS A 151 15.32 -23.07 -3.97
C LYS A 151 16.42 -22.87 -2.92
N GLU A 152 17.30 -21.90 -3.14
CA GLU A 152 18.46 -21.66 -2.28
C GLU A 152 18.06 -21.08 -0.91
N GLU A 153 17.13 -20.13 -0.89
CA GLU A 153 16.81 -19.37 0.31
C GLU A 153 15.59 -19.91 1.06
N ASN A 154 14.62 -20.48 0.35
CA ASN A 154 13.34 -20.90 0.92
C ASN A 154 13.16 -22.43 0.90
N GLY A 155 14.06 -23.18 0.27
CA GLY A 155 13.94 -24.64 0.10
C GLY A 155 12.80 -25.06 -0.83
N LEU A 156 12.32 -24.15 -1.69
CA LEU A 156 11.17 -24.37 -2.56
C LEU A 156 11.61 -24.69 -3.99
N SER A 157 11.11 -25.80 -4.53
CA SER A 157 11.33 -26.15 -5.92
C SER A 157 10.14 -25.73 -6.77
N TYR A 158 10.38 -24.83 -7.73
CA TYR A 158 9.43 -24.41 -8.75
C TYR A 158 10.08 -24.48 -10.13
N THR A 159 9.28 -24.72 -11.16
CA THR A 159 9.70 -24.52 -12.56
C THR A 159 9.37 -23.11 -13.03
N PRO A 160 10.02 -22.58 -14.08
CA PRO A 160 9.77 -21.20 -14.52
C PRO A 160 8.30 -20.91 -14.90
N ASP A 161 7.53 -21.89 -15.36
CA ASP A 161 6.09 -21.76 -15.68
C ASP A 161 5.18 -21.77 -14.45
N GLU A 162 5.75 -21.96 -13.26
CA GLU A 162 5.12 -21.78 -11.95
C GLU A 162 5.45 -20.41 -11.34
N ILE A 163 6.09 -19.52 -12.12
CA ILE A 163 6.42 -18.14 -11.75
C ILE A 163 5.72 -17.14 -12.67
N LEU A 164 5.08 -16.14 -12.08
CA LEU A 164 4.51 -14.98 -12.77
C LEU A 164 5.12 -13.68 -12.22
N VAL A 165 5.79 -12.91 -13.08
CA VAL A 165 6.34 -11.59 -12.74
C VAL A 165 5.32 -10.49 -13.06
N SER A 166 5.11 -9.59 -12.12
CA SER A 166 4.09 -8.52 -12.16
C SER A 166 4.68 -7.16 -11.76
N ASN A 167 3.92 -6.08 -11.97
CA ASN A 167 4.26 -4.69 -11.66
C ASN A 167 4.21 -4.39 -10.14
N GLY A 168 5.04 -5.09 -9.39
CA GLY A 168 5.10 -5.07 -7.93
C GLY A 168 4.19 -6.12 -7.29
N ALA A 169 4.54 -6.53 -6.06
CA ALA A 169 3.80 -7.54 -5.30
C ALA A 169 2.31 -7.21 -5.14
N LYS A 170 1.93 -5.93 -5.03
CA LYS A 170 0.51 -5.50 -4.99
C LYS A 170 -0.30 -6.06 -6.18
N GLN A 171 0.27 -6.08 -7.39
CA GLN A 171 -0.40 -6.66 -8.55
C GLN A 171 -0.48 -8.19 -8.43
N SER A 172 0.61 -8.84 -7.99
CA SER A 172 0.65 -10.29 -7.76
C SER A 172 -0.45 -10.75 -6.79
N ILE A 173 -0.63 -10.04 -5.66
CA ILE A 173 -1.65 -10.35 -4.65
C ILE A 173 -3.05 -10.17 -5.23
N LEU A 174 -3.32 -9.04 -5.88
CA LEU A 174 -4.63 -8.79 -6.47
C LEU A 174 -5.00 -9.85 -7.51
N GLN A 175 -4.07 -10.22 -8.41
CA GLN A 175 -4.31 -11.24 -9.41
C GLN A 175 -4.55 -12.62 -8.78
N ALA A 176 -3.80 -12.98 -7.74
CA ALA A 176 -4.01 -14.21 -6.99
C ALA A 176 -5.42 -14.24 -6.37
N VAL A 177 -5.84 -13.18 -5.69
CA VAL A 177 -7.18 -13.07 -5.08
C VAL A 177 -8.27 -13.18 -6.16
N LEU A 178 -8.16 -12.42 -7.26
CA LEU A 178 -9.12 -12.48 -8.37
C LEU A 178 -9.17 -13.85 -9.07
N ALA A 179 -8.05 -14.56 -9.13
CA ALA A 179 -7.98 -15.86 -9.80
C ALA A 179 -8.59 -16.98 -8.97
N VAL A 180 -8.54 -16.90 -7.64
CA VAL A 180 -8.95 -18.00 -6.77
C VAL A 180 -10.26 -17.78 -6.04
N CYS A 181 -10.68 -16.53 -5.82
CA CYS A 181 -11.93 -16.23 -5.12
C CYS A 181 -13.09 -16.07 -6.11
N SER A 182 -14.20 -16.73 -5.81
CA SER A 182 -15.50 -16.54 -6.46
C SER A 182 -16.38 -15.58 -5.64
N PRO A 183 -17.44 -15.02 -6.24
CA PRO A 183 -18.41 -14.22 -5.49
C PRO A 183 -18.95 -14.95 -4.27
N GLY A 184 -18.85 -14.32 -3.10
CA GLY A 184 -19.30 -14.88 -1.82
C GLY A 184 -18.32 -15.84 -1.13
N ASP A 185 -17.18 -16.17 -1.74
CA ASP A 185 -16.08 -16.85 -1.02
C ASP A 185 -15.56 -15.96 0.12
N GLU A 186 -15.03 -16.57 1.17
CA GLU A 186 -14.46 -15.87 2.32
C GLU A 186 -12.93 -15.82 2.23
N VAL A 187 -12.37 -14.63 2.45
CA VAL A 187 -10.93 -14.37 2.56
C VAL A 187 -10.61 -14.06 4.02
N ILE A 188 -9.88 -14.95 4.67
CA ILE A 188 -9.52 -14.87 6.08
C ILE A 188 -8.25 -14.02 6.23
N ILE A 189 -8.33 -12.98 7.04
CA ILE A 189 -7.28 -11.96 7.15
C ILE A 189 -7.03 -11.68 8.65
N PRO A 190 -5.87 -12.09 9.19
CA PRO A 190 -5.46 -11.70 10.54
C PRO A 190 -5.27 -10.17 10.64
N ALA A 191 -5.89 -9.53 11.63
CA ALA A 191 -5.65 -8.13 11.96
C ALA A 191 -4.65 -8.02 13.12
N PRO A 192 -3.72 -7.05 13.11
CA PRO A 192 -3.61 -5.96 12.14
C PRO A 192 -3.09 -6.42 10.76
N PHE A 193 -3.75 -5.97 9.69
CA PHE A 193 -3.47 -6.39 8.31
C PHE A 193 -2.90 -5.27 7.46
N TRP A 194 -2.23 -5.58 6.35
CA TRP A 194 -1.94 -4.55 5.35
C TRP A 194 -3.23 -4.04 4.70
N VAL A 195 -3.40 -2.72 4.70
CA VAL A 195 -4.62 -1.98 4.32
C VAL A 195 -5.30 -2.44 3.03
N SER A 196 -4.57 -3.03 2.08
CA SER A 196 -5.14 -3.44 0.80
C SER A 196 -5.78 -4.83 0.80
N TYR A 197 -5.48 -5.73 1.75
CA TYR A 197 -6.00 -7.10 1.70
C TYR A 197 -7.54 -7.17 1.72
N PRO A 198 -8.26 -6.49 2.63
CA PRO A 198 -9.71 -6.56 2.64
C PRO A 198 -10.34 -5.94 1.39
N GLU A 199 -9.72 -4.87 0.87
CA GLU A 199 -10.20 -4.20 -0.34
C GLU A 199 -10.00 -5.09 -1.59
N MET A 200 -8.89 -5.82 -1.69
CA MET A 200 -8.66 -6.79 -2.76
C MET A 200 -9.67 -7.95 -2.71
N ALA A 201 -10.05 -8.40 -1.52
CA ALA A 201 -11.13 -9.38 -1.37
C ALA A 201 -12.46 -8.83 -1.91
N ARG A 202 -12.83 -7.58 -1.55
CA ARG A 202 -14.05 -6.93 -2.06
C ARG A 202 -14.03 -6.73 -3.57
N LEU A 203 -12.86 -6.41 -4.16
CA LEU A 203 -12.67 -6.31 -5.61
C LEU A 203 -12.88 -7.65 -6.34
N ALA A 204 -12.80 -8.78 -5.63
CA ALA A 204 -13.10 -10.12 -6.15
C ALA A 204 -14.53 -10.57 -5.84
N ASP A 205 -15.39 -9.67 -5.35
CA ASP A 205 -16.73 -9.97 -4.81
C ASP A 205 -16.69 -11.01 -3.66
N ALA A 206 -15.54 -11.15 -3.00
CA ALA A 206 -15.33 -12.02 -1.86
C ALA A 206 -15.54 -11.25 -0.55
N THR A 207 -15.80 -11.98 0.53
CA THR A 207 -16.08 -11.43 1.86
C THR A 207 -14.80 -11.48 2.71
N PRO A 208 -14.23 -10.35 3.12
CA PRO A 208 -13.13 -10.36 4.08
C PRO A 208 -13.63 -10.77 5.47
N VAL A 209 -13.06 -11.84 6.03
CA VAL A 209 -13.29 -12.31 7.40
C VAL A 209 -12.08 -11.94 8.23
N ILE A 210 -12.22 -10.86 9.02
CA ILE A 210 -11.13 -10.29 9.82
C ILE A 210 -10.99 -11.06 11.14
N LEU A 211 -9.77 -11.50 11.46
CA LEU A 211 -9.44 -12.19 12.71
C LEU A 211 -8.53 -11.30 13.58
N PRO A 212 -9.07 -10.60 14.59
CA PRO A 212 -8.25 -9.80 15.50
C PRO A 212 -7.22 -10.65 16.24
N THR A 213 -6.01 -10.14 16.36
CA THR A 213 -4.93 -10.68 17.20
C THR A 213 -4.66 -9.73 18.37
N LEU A 214 -3.79 -10.14 19.30
CA LEU A 214 -3.50 -9.37 20.51
C LEU A 214 -2.03 -8.93 20.53
N ILE A 215 -1.78 -7.70 20.98
CA ILE A 215 -0.41 -7.20 21.18
C ILE A 215 0.39 -8.06 22.16
N SER A 216 -0.27 -8.64 23.18
CA SER A 216 0.34 -9.56 24.15
C SER A 216 0.87 -10.84 23.51
N GLU A 217 0.27 -11.25 22.39
CA GLU A 217 0.66 -12.41 21.59
C GLU A 217 1.48 -11.98 20.36
N ASN A 218 2.10 -10.79 20.41
CA ASN A 218 2.84 -10.18 19.32
C ASN A 218 2.05 -10.10 18.00
N PHE A 219 0.74 -9.90 18.09
CA PHE A 219 -0.16 -9.83 16.93
C PHE A 219 -0.13 -11.07 16.02
N LEU A 220 0.19 -12.24 16.57
CA LEU A 220 0.19 -13.50 15.84
C LEU A 220 -1.20 -14.15 15.87
N LEU A 221 -1.57 -14.81 14.78
CA LEU A 221 -2.84 -15.53 14.68
C LEU A 221 -2.88 -16.71 15.64
N ASP A 222 -3.92 -16.78 16.48
CA ASP A 222 -4.22 -17.98 17.27
C ASP A 222 -4.83 -19.06 16.35
N PRO A 223 -4.19 -20.26 16.24
CA PRO A 223 -4.70 -21.36 15.44
C PRO A 223 -6.11 -21.81 15.86
N LYS A 224 -6.44 -21.77 17.16
CA LYS A 224 -7.78 -22.15 17.64
C LYS A 224 -8.84 -21.15 17.16
N PHE A 225 -8.49 -19.87 17.16
CA PHE A 225 -9.38 -18.83 16.67
C PHE A 225 -9.59 -18.95 15.15
N LEU A 226 -8.53 -19.25 14.39
CA LEU A 226 -8.63 -19.58 12.97
C LEU A 226 -9.64 -20.73 12.75
N GLU A 227 -9.44 -21.87 13.41
CA GLU A 227 -10.31 -23.04 13.27
C GLU A 227 -11.78 -22.73 13.58
N SER A 228 -12.04 -21.94 14.63
CA SER A 228 -13.41 -21.53 15.01
C SER A 228 -14.12 -20.64 13.99
N LYS A 229 -13.39 -20.08 13.03
CA LYS A 229 -13.89 -19.11 12.04
C LYS A 229 -13.98 -19.69 10.63
N LEU A 230 -13.48 -20.90 10.43
CA LEU A 230 -13.60 -21.59 9.14
C LEU A 230 -15.04 -21.99 8.86
N THR A 231 -15.46 -21.73 7.63
CA THR A 231 -16.76 -22.13 7.09
C THR A 231 -16.55 -22.90 5.78
N GLU A 232 -17.62 -23.44 5.23
CA GLU A 232 -17.58 -24.04 3.89
C GLU A 232 -17.22 -23.04 2.80
N LYS A 233 -17.41 -21.72 3.03
CA LYS A 233 -17.08 -20.63 2.10
C LYS A 233 -15.63 -20.16 2.22
N SER A 234 -14.92 -20.55 3.28
CA SER A 234 -13.51 -20.21 3.48
C SER A 234 -12.65 -20.70 2.31
N ARG A 235 -12.08 -19.74 1.58
CA ARG A 235 -11.37 -20.00 0.33
C ARG A 235 -9.89 -19.66 0.40
N LEU A 236 -9.55 -18.55 1.03
CA LEU A 236 -8.19 -18.03 1.05
C LEU A 236 -7.84 -17.51 2.44
N LEU A 237 -6.73 -17.97 3.00
CA LEU A 237 -6.08 -17.37 4.16
C LEU A 237 -4.91 -16.51 3.69
N ILE A 238 -4.84 -15.25 4.11
CA ILE A 238 -3.68 -14.38 3.83
C ILE A 238 -2.77 -14.36 5.05
N LEU A 239 -1.51 -14.75 4.87
CA LEU A 239 -0.45 -14.64 5.87
C LEU A 239 0.61 -13.66 5.36
N CYS A 240 1.01 -12.71 6.20
CA CYS A 240 2.08 -11.76 5.90
C CYS A 240 3.15 -11.87 6.98
N SER A 241 4.34 -12.34 6.61
CA SER A 241 5.43 -12.60 7.56
C SER A 241 6.79 -12.37 6.89
N PRO A 242 7.63 -11.45 7.38
CA PRO A 242 7.35 -10.46 8.43
C PRO A 242 6.18 -9.52 8.11
N SER A 243 5.39 -9.14 9.11
CA SER A 243 4.13 -8.44 8.93
C SER A 243 4.26 -6.93 8.71
N ASN A 244 3.40 -6.38 7.84
CA ASN A 244 3.00 -4.98 7.84
C ASN A 244 1.54 -4.91 8.32
N PRO A 245 1.23 -4.25 9.45
CA PRO A 245 2.00 -3.16 10.06
C PRO A 245 2.86 -3.53 11.29
N THR A 246 2.82 -4.77 11.76
CA THR A 246 3.27 -5.08 13.14
C THR A 246 4.76 -5.41 13.26
N GLY A 247 5.40 -5.82 12.16
CA GLY A 247 6.75 -6.37 12.17
C GLY A 247 6.87 -7.76 12.82
N SER A 248 5.75 -8.40 13.15
CA SER A 248 5.73 -9.76 13.72
C SER A 248 6.24 -10.78 12.72
N VAL A 249 6.93 -11.81 13.21
CA VAL A 249 7.39 -12.94 12.41
C VAL A 249 6.76 -14.22 12.96
N TYR A 250 6.10 -14.98 12.08
CA TYR A 250 5.56 -16.27 12.45
C TYR A 250 6.69 -17.29 12.63
N SER A 251 6.75 -17.90 13.81
CA SER A 251 7.67 -19.02 14.04
C SER A 251 7.25 -20.23 13.21
N ARG A 252 8.22 -21.06 12.81
CA ARG A 252 7.95 -22.33 12.10
C ARG A 252 6.92 -23.18 12.83
N LYS A 253 7.03 -23.32 14.15
CA LYS A 253 6.10 -24.12 14.95
C LYS A 253 4.65 -23.63 14.81
N LEU A 254 4.43 -22.32 14.90
CA LEU A 254 3.09 -21.75 14.75
C LEU A 254 2.56 -21.95 13.32
N LEU A 255 3.41 -21.78 12.30
CA LEU A 255 3.00 -22.04 10.92
C LEU A 255 2.66 -23.51 10.68
N GLU A 256 3.36 -24.46 11.32
CA GLU A 256 3.05 -25.89 11.28
C GLU A 256 1.67 -26.19 11.90
N GLU A 257 1.31 -25.53 13.01
CA GLU A 257 -0.02 -25.64 13.62
C GLU A 257 -1.12 -25.09 12.68
N ILE A 258 -0.88 -23.94 12.03
CA ILE A 258 -1.78 -23.37 11.03
C ILE A 258 -1.88 -24.28 9.80
N ALA A 259 -0.77 -24.83 9.30
CA ALA A 259 -0.74 -25.74 8.17
C ALA A 259 -1.55 -27.02 8.43
N GLN A 260 -1.52 -27.55 9.65
CA GLN A 260 -2.36 -28.71 10.03
C GLN A 260 -3.85 -28.39 9.92
N ILE A 261 -4.27 -27.18 10.31
CA ILE A 261 -5.66 -26.74 10.13
C ILE A 261 -5.96 -26.62 8.63
N VAL A 262 -5.13 -25.91 7.87
CA VAL A 262 -5.32 -25.72 6.42
C VAL A 262 -5.44 -27.06 5.69
N ALA A 263 -4.62 -28.05 6.03
CA ALA A 263 -4.64 -29.38 5.43
C ALA A 263 -6.00 -30.10 5.57
N ARG A 264 -6.74 -29.87 6.67
CA ARG A 264 -8.06 -30.46 6.90
C ARG A 264 -9.17 -29.85 6.03
N HIS A 265 -8.92 -28.70 5.40
CA HIS A 265 -9.89 -27.98 4.58
C HIS A 265 -9.46 -27.98 3.11
N PRO A 266 -9.97 -28.89 2.25
CA PRO A 266 -9.47 -29.06 0.89
C PRO A 266 -9.70 -27.85 -0.03
N ARG A 267 -10.67 -26.98 0.27
CA ARG A 267 -10.91 -25.73 -0.47
C ARG A 267 -9.97 -24.58 -0.10
N LEU A 268 -9.38 -24.64 1.10
CA LEU A 268 -8.63 -23.54 1.70
C LEU A 268 -7.22 -23.44 1.11
N LEU A 269 -6.97 -22.33 0.43
CA LEU A 269 -5.65 -21.93 -0.06
C LEU A 269 -4.99 -20.96 0.91
N VAL A 270 -3.68 -20.78 0.76
CA VAL A 270 -2.91 -19.76 1.49
C VAL A 270 -2.23 -18.82 0.50
N LEU A 271 -2.40 -17.52 0.69
CA LEU A 271 -1.56 -16.50 0.07
C LEU A 271 -0.52 -16.07 1.11
N SER A 272 0.75 -16.39 0.85
CA SER A 272 1.87 -16.03 1.72
C SER A 272 2.56 -14.80 1.13
N ASP A 273 2.32 -13.61 1.71
CA ASP A 273 3.07 -12.40 1.37
C ASP A 273 4.38 -12.36 2.18
N GLU A 274 5.47 -12.65 1.48
CA GLU A 274 6.82 -12.79 2.03
C GLU A 274 7.72 -11.62 1.62
N ILE A 275 7.14 -10.49 1.18
CA ILE A 275 7.89 -9.34 0.64
C ILE A 275 8.93 -8.71 1.59
N TYR A 276 8.84 -8.99 2.89
CA TYR A 276 9.79 -8.52 3.92
C TYR A 276 10.80 -9.58 4.38
N GLU A 277 10.89 -10.76 3.74
CA GLU A 277 11.64 -11.91 4.26
C GLU A 277 13.09 -11.60 4.69
N HIS A 278 13.77 -10.70 3.97
CA HIS A 278 15.16 -10.34 4.25
C HIS A 278 15.30 -9.24 5.28
N ILE A 279 14.23 -8.50 5.59
CA ILE A 279 14.22 -7.49 6.64
C ILE A 279 13.75 -8.17 7.91
N ILE A 280 14.66 -8.95 8.49
CA ILE A 280 14.40 -9.78 9.66
C ILE A 280 15.54 -9.65 10.67
N TYR A 281 15.20 -9.62 11.96
CA TYR A 281 16.14 -9.37 13.04
C TYR A 281 16.38 -10.65 13.83
N ALA A 282 17.63 -11.10 13.87
CA ALA A 282 18.03 -12.27 14.64
C ALA A 282 17.63 -12.11 16.13
N PRO A 283 17.13 -13.18 16.79
CA PRO A 283 17.19 -14.58 16.36
C PRO A 283 16.01 -15.06 15.51
N ALA A 284 15.09 -14.17 15.10
CA ALA A 284 13.97 -14.56 14.25
C ALA A 284 14.48 -15.05 12.87
N THR A 285 13.79 -16.05 12.32
CA THR A 285 14.06 -16.61 11.00
C THR A 285 12.78 -16.66 10.18
N HIS A 286 12.92 -16.51 8.86
CA HIS A 286 11.80 -16.62 7.94
C HIS A 286 11.51 -18.10 7.65
N THR A 287 10.24 -18.45 7.50
CA THR A 287 9.81 -19.76 7.04
C THR A 287 8.71 -19.56 6.01
N SER A 288 9.01 -19.87 4.75
CA SER A 288 8.01 -19.82 3.69
C SER A 288 6.94 -20.88 3.92
N PHE A 289 5.68 -20.48 3.84
CA PHE A 289 4.56 -21.37 4.19
C PHE A 289 4.48 -22.59 3.26
N ALA A 290 4.82 -22.41 1.98
CA ALA A 290 4.85 -23.48 0.99
C ALA A 290 5.89 -24.58 1.28
N ALA A 291 6.87 -24.32 2.16
CA ALA A 291 7.91 -25.30 2.53
C ALA A 291 7.43 -26.29 3.60
N LEU A 292 6.24 -26.05 4.18
CA LEU A 292 5.65 -26.92 5.17
C LEU A 292 4.99 -28.15 4.52
N PRO A 293 4.94 -29.30 5.21
CA PRO A 293 4.35 -30.52 4.66
C PRO A 293 2.90 -30.31 4.16
N GLY A 294 2.64 -30.68 2.90
CA GLY A 294 1.32 -30.59 2.26
C GLY A 294 0.84 -29.18 1.89
N MET A 295 1.71 -28.17 2.03
CA MET A 295 1.34 -26.77 1.76
C MET A 295 1.73 -26.29 0.36
N TRP A 296 2.65 -26.96 -0.34
CA TRP A 296 3.11 -26.54 -1.66
C TRP A 296 1.96 -26.44 -2.68
N GLU A 297 1.09 -27.45 -2.74
CA GLU A 297 -0.01 -27.52 -3.72
C GLU A 297 -1.16 -26.53 -3.49
N ARG A 298 -1.13 -25.80 -2.38
CA ARG A 298 -2.20 -24.88 -1.95
C ARG A 298 -1.71 -23.50 -1.53
N THR A 299 -0.43 -23.20 -1.75
CA THR A 299 0.18 -21.92 -1.40
C THR A 299 0.50 -21.10 -2.63
N LEU A 300 0.09 -19.84 -2.59
CA LEU A 300 0.43 -18.77 -3.52
C LEU A 300 1.46 -17.87 -2.83
N THR A 301 2.74 -18.12 -3.07
CA THR A 301 3.85 -17.36 -2.48
C THR A 301 4.05 -16.09 -3.28
N VAL A 302 3.85 -14.94 -2.64
CA VAL A 302 4.09 -13.61 -3.23
C VAL A 302 5.31 -12.98 -2.59
N ASN A 303 6.17 -12.42 -3.42
CA ASN A 303 7.35 -11.69 -2.98
C ASN A 303 7.80 -10.70 -4.08
N GLY A 304 8.94 -10.05 -3.93
CA GLY A 304 9.43 -9.04 -4.88
C GLY A 304 10.61 -8.23 -4.36
N PHE A 305 10.88 -7.14 -5.05
CA PHE A 305 12.17 -6.45 -4.94
C PHE A 305 12.11 -5.14 -4.15
N SER A 306 10.89 -4.65 -3.89
CA SER A 306 10.67 -3.30 -3.39
C SER A 306 11.29 -3.01 -2.02
N LYS A 307 11.44 -4.03 -1.17
CA LYS A 307 11.81 -3.85 0.24
C LYS A 307 13.27 -4.22 0.46
N ALA A 308 13.64 -5.44 0.12
CA ALA A 308 15.00 -5.95 0.32
C ALA A 308 16.04 -5.14 -0.47
N PHE A 309 15.72 -4.69 -1.69
CA PHE A 309 16.67 -4.04 -2.59
C PHE A 309 16.40 -2.54 -2.80
N ALA A 310 15.55 -1.92 -1.98
CA ALA A 310 15.14 -0.51 -2.15
C ALA A 310 14.65 -0.19 -3.59
N MET A 311 13.84 -1.09 -4.17
CA MET A 311 13.34 -0.98 -5.55
C MET A 311 11.85 -0.61 -5.63
N THR A 312 11.33 0.21 -4.69
CA THR A 312 9.92 0.61 -4.61
C THR A 312 9.38 1.19 -5.94
N GLY A 313 10.12 2.12 -6.53
CA GLY A 313 9.79 2.82 -7.77
C GLY A 313 9.93 1.98 -9.05
N TRP A 314 10.66 0.86 -9.01
CA TRP A 314 10.86 -0.02 -10.18
C TRP A 314 9.64 -0.89 -10.49
N ARG A 315 8.72 -1.01 -9.52
CA ARG A 315 7.46 -1.75 -9.64
C ARG A 315 7.67 -3.20 -10.08
N LEU A 316 8.37 -4.00 -9.28
CA LEU A 316 8.57 -5.41 -9.62
C LEU A 316 8.31 -6.36 -8.45
N GLY A 317 7.52 -7.39 -8.71
CA GLY A 317 7.22 -8.48 -7.79
C GLY A 317 6.84 -9.74 -8.56
N TYR A 318 6.62 -10.83 -7.85
CA TYR A 318 6.29 -12.11 -8.46
C TYR A 318 5.34 -12.93 -7.60
N LEU A 319 4.67 -13.86 -8.26
CA LEU A 319 3.87 -14.92 -7.67
C LEU A 319 4.52 -16.26 -8.06
N ALA A 320 4.71 -17.15 -7.08
CA ALA A 320 5.08 -18.54 -7.27
C ALA A 320 3.98 -19.45 -6.69
N GLY A 321 3.65 -20.54 -7.36
CA GLY A 321 2.63 -21.46 -6.88
C GLY A 321 2.23 -22.52 -7.90
N PRO A 322 1.20 -23.32 -7.60
CA PRO A 322 0.75 -24.38 -8.50
C PRO A 322 0.44 -23.84 -9.90
N LYS A 323 0.99 -24.51 -10.92
CA LYS A 323 0.95 -24.10 -12.33
C LYS A 323 -0.42 -23.62 -12.82
N HIS A 324 -1.51 -24.28 -12.41
CA HIS A 324 -2.85 -23.92 -12.86
C HIS A 324 -3.35 -22.58 -12.28
N PHE A 325 -3.00 -22.25 -11.02
CA PHE A 325 -3.29 -20.93 -10.45
C PHE A 325 -2.43 -19.83 -11.07
N VAL A 326 -1.14 -20.12 -11.28
CA VAL A 326 -0.21 -19.17 -11.92
C VAL A 326 -0.65 -18.88 -13.37
N ALA A 327 -1.06 -19.89 -14.12
CA ALA A 327 -1.61 -19.73 -15.46
C ALA A 327 -2.89 -18.87 -15.47
N ALA A 328 -3.79 -19.06 -14.50
CA ALA A 328 -4.99 -18.24 -14.35
C ALA A 328 -4.64 -16.77 -14.04
N CYS A 329 -3.69 -16.52 -13.14
CA CYS A 329 -3.17 -15.18 -12.86
C CYS A 329 -2.53 -14.55 -14.11
N GLY A 330 -1.79 -15.34 -14.89
CA GLY A 330 -1.19 -14.90 -16.16
C GLY A 330 -2.25 -14.51 -17.20
N LYS A 331 -3.36 -15.26 -17.28
CA LYS A 331 -4.52 -14.92 -18.13
C LYS A 331 -5.11 -13.58 -17.72
N ILE A 332 -5.31 -13.34 -16.42
CA ILE A 332 -5.73 -12.02 -15.90
C ILE A 332 -4.72 -10.95 -16.32
N GLN A 333 -3.43 -11.13 -16.03
CA GLN A 333 -2.38 -10.15 -16.34
C GLN A 333 -2.36 -9.72 -17.82
N SER A 334 -2.59 -10.66 -18.74
CA SER A 334 -2.64 -10.39 -20.18
C SER A 334 -3.72 -9.38 -20.59
N GLN A 335 -4.76 -9.23 -19.79
CA GLN A 335 -5.88 -8.31 -20.04
C GLN A 335 -5.77 -7.00 -19.24
N PHE A 336 -4.84 -6.92 -18.27
CA PHE A 336 -4.68 -5.75 -17.41
C PHE A 336 -3.47 -4.89 -17.79
N THR A 337 -2.30 -5.51 -17.95
CA THR A 337 -1.04 -4.75 -18.08
C THR A 337 -0.10 -5.28 -19.16
N SER A 338 -0.28 -6.51 -19.63
CA SER A 338 0.81 -7.32 -20.21
C SER A 338 1.93 -7.57 -19.17
N GLY A 339 3.12 -7.98 -19.61
CA GLY A 339 4.27 -8.21 -18.74
C GLY A 339 4.82 -6.93 -18.10
N ALA A 340 5.50 -7.08 -16.97
CA ALA A 340 6.16 -5.95 -16.28
C ALA A 340 7.26 -5.30 -17.13
N SER A 341 7.69 -4.09 -16.74
CA SER A 341 8.76 -3.35 -17.43
C SER A 341 9.99 -4.22 -17.72
N SER A 342 10.44 -4.23 -18.98
CA SER A 342 11.63 -4.96 -19.43
C SER A 342 12.90 -4.49 -18.70
N ILE A 343 12.99 -3.19 -18.42
CA ILE A 343 14.11 -2.57 -17.71
C ILE A 343 14.15 -3.06 -16.26
N SER A 344 13.00 -3.06 -15.57
CA SER A 344 12.90 -3.55 -14.20
C SER A 344 13.22 -5.04 -14.10
N GLN A 345 12.82 -5.84 -15.09
CA GLN A 345 13.16 -7.26 -15.12
C GLN A 345 14.67 -7.51 -15.21
N LYS A 346 15.42 -6.74 -16.01
CA LYS A 346 16.89 -6.84 -16.07
C LYS A 346 17.54 -6.41 -14.75
N ALA A 347 17.03 -5.35 -14.12
CA ALA A 347 17.48 -4.92 -12.80
C ALA A 347 17.24 -6.00 -11.72
N ALA A 348 16.12 -6.72 -11.77
CA ALA A 348 15.85 -7.82 -10.85
C ALA A 348 16.79 -9.01 -11.02
N VAL A 349 17.19 -9.35 -12.25
CA VAL A 349 18.19 -10.40 -12.48
C VAL A 349 19.51 -10.02 -11.80
N ALA A 350 19.92 -8.75 -11.90
CA ALA A 350 21.09 -8.25 -11.18
C ALA A 350 20.90 -8.29 -9.66
N ALA A 351 19.70 -7.96 -9.15
CA ALA A 351 19.39 -8.03 -7.72
C ALA A 351 19.52 -9.45 -7.17
N LEU A 352 18.95 -10.44 -7.86
CA LEU A 352 19.09 -11.86 -7.49
C LEU A 352 20.51 -12.39 -7.71
N GLY A 353 21.29 -11.76 -8.59
CA GLY A 353 22.71 -12.05 -8.81
C GLY A 353 23.65 -11.51 -7.72
N MET A 354 23.14 -10.78 -6.72
CA MET A 354 23.96 -10.26 -5.61
C MET A 354 24.34 -11.35 -4.58
N GLY A 355 23.82 -12.56 -4.74
CA GLY A 355 24.09 -13.72 -3.88
C GLY A 355 23.00 -13.92 -2.81
N TYR A 356 23.20 -14.95 -1.99
CA TYR A 356 22.26 -15.36 -0.94
C TYR A 356 21.78 -14.18 -0.10
N ALA A 357 20.46 -14.03 -0.01
CA ALA A 357 19.75 -12.97 0.72
C ALA A 357 20.18 -11.54 0.33
N GLY A 358 20.68 -11.36 -0.89
CA GLY A 358 21.16 -10.07 -1.41
C GLY A 358 22.53 -9.61 -0.88
N GLY A 359 23.24 -10.49 -0.17
CA GLY A 359 24.62 -10.28 0.28
C GLY A 359 24.81 -9.08 1.23
N GLU A 360 26.00 -8.48 1.17
CA GLU A 360 26.41 -7.41 2.10
C GLU A 360 25.55 -6.15 1.98
N ALA A 361 25.01 -5.85 0.79
CA ALA A 361 24.17 -4.66 0.59
C ALA A 361 22.88 -4.76 1.41
N VAL A 362 22.21 -5.92 1.38
CA VAL A 362 21.00 -6.15 2.16
C VAL A 362 21.33 -6.27 3.65
N SER A 363 22.40 -6.98 4.01
CA SER A 363 22.89 -7.05 5.40
C SER A 363 23.13 -5.67 6.02
N THR A 364 23.74 -4.75 5.25
CA THR A 364 23.97 -3.35 5.67
C THR A 364 22.65 -2.62 5.94
N MET A 365 21.67 -2.75 5.05
CA MET A 365 20.34 -2.17 5.23
C MET A 365 19.63 -2.74 6.47
N VAL A 366 19.67 -4.07 6.66
CA VAL A 366 19.06 -4.75 7.82
C VAL A 366 19.69 -4.30 9.13
N LYS A 367 21.02 -4.15 9.19
CA LYS A 367 21.72 -3.64 10.37
C LYS A 367 21.27 -2.22 10.72
N ALA A 368 21.16 -1.35 9.73
CA ALA A 368 20.67 0.02 9.93
C ALA A 368 19.20 0.06 10.37
N PHE A 369 18.33 -0.77 9.78
CA PHE A 369 16.94 -0.87 10.22
C PHE A 369 16.82 -1.39 11.65
N ARG A 370 17.67 -2.34 12.06
CA ARG A 370 17.72 -2.84 13.44
C ARG A 370 18.12 -1.74 14.42
N GLU A 371 19.16 -0.96 14.12
CA GLU A 371 19.57 0.18 14.95
C GLU A 371 18.41 1.18 15.15
N ARG A 372 17.72 1.51 14.05
CA ARG A 372 16.56 2.42 14.07
C ARG A 372 15.40 1.86 14.87
N ARG A 373 15.11 0.56 14.73
CA ARG A 373 14.13 -0.16 15.53
C ARG A 373 14.47 -0.05 17.01
N ASP A 374 15.69 -0.40 17.39
CA ASP A 374 16.15 -0.43 18.79
C ASP A 374 16.05 0.95 19.43
N PHE A 375 16.43 1.99 18.68
CA PHE A 375 16.25 3.38 19.10
C PHE A 375 14.78 3.73 19.37
N LEU A 376 13.87 3.41 18.44
CA LEU A 376 12.45 3.74 18.61
C LEU A 376 11.78 2.91 19.71
N VAL A 377 12.06 1.62 19.80
CA VAL A 377 11.52 0.74 20.86
C VAL A 377 11.94 1.25 22.23
N LYS A 378 13.22 1.59 22.42
CA LYS A 378 13.70 2.22 23.64
C LYS A 378 12.98 3.54 23.91
N SER A 379 12.94 4.42 22.92
CA SER A 379 12.40 5.77 23.07
C SER A 379 10.91 5.78 23.44
N PHE A 380 10.09 4.96 22.77
CA PHE A 380 8.66 4.88 23.06
C PHE A 380 8.34 4.00 24.26
N GLY A 381 9.20 3.03 24.60
CA GLY A 381 9.03 2.21 25.81
C GLY A 381 9.20 2.99 27.11
N GLU A 382 9.82 4.17 27.06
CA GLU A 382 9.92 5.11 28.18
C GLU A 382 8.66 5.98 28.36
N LEU A 383 7.72 5.98 27.40
CA LEU A 383 6.48 6.75 27.52
C LEU A 383 5.43 5.98 28.31
N GLU A 384 4.84 6.64 29.30
CA GLU A 384 3.79 6.05 30.12
C GLU A 384 2.59 5.65 29.27
N GLY A 385 2.03 4.47 29.54
CA GLY A 385 0.85 3.91 28.86
C GLY A 385 1.00 3.51 27.39
N VAL A 386 2.15 3.73 26.76
CA VAL A 386 2.43 3.19 25.43
C VAL A 386 2.79 1.71 25.56
N LYS A 387 2.16 0.85 24.76
CA LYS A 387 2.52 -0.58 24.69
C LYS A 387 3.13 -0.90 23.35
N ILE A 388 4.12 -1.79 23.39
CA ILE A 388 4.95 -2.13 22.22
C ILE A 388 5.10 -3.65 22.16
N SER A 389 4.83 -4.21 20.99
CA SER A 389 5.38 -5.52 20.60
C SER A 389 6.65 -5.24 19.80
N GLU A 390 7.81 -5.70 20.30
CA GLU A 390 9.08 -5.47 19.60
C GLU A 390 9.07 -6.21 18.26
N PRO A 391 9.22 -5.51 17.12
CA PRO A 391 9.11 -6.12 15.80
C PRO A 391 10.33 -6.99 15.53
N GLN A 392 10.06 -8.16 14.97
CA GLN A 392 11.05 -9.18 14.62
C GLN A 392 11.50 -9.07 13.15
N GLY A 393 10.80 -8.27 12.35
CA GLY A 393 11.16 -7.94 10.98
C GLY A 393 10.37 -6.76 10.43
N ALA A 394 10.38 -6.62 9.10
CA ALA A 394 9.90 -5.43 8.38
C ALA A 394 10.55 -4.15 8.92
N PHE A 395 9.97 -2.98 8.64
CA PHE A 395 10.47 -1.70 9.14
C PHE A 395 9.37 -0.81 9.74
N TYR A 396 8.47 -1.43 10.50
CA TYR A 396 7.33 -0.77 11.14
C TYR A 396 7.30 -1.03 12.64
N LEU A 397 6.85 -0.02 13.39
CA LEU A 397 6.33 -0.18 14.74
C LEU A 397 4.83 0.06 14.73
N PHE A 398 4.10 -0.81 15.45
CA PHE A 398 2.67 -0.68 15.67
C PHE A 398 2.44 -0.48 17.16
N LEU A 399 2.34 0.79 17.54
CA LEU A 399 2.37 1.24 18.94
C LEU A 399 0.95 1.42 19.44
N ASP A 400 0.61 0.82 20.57
CA ASP A 400 -0.68 1.02 21.25
C ASP A 400 -0.63 2.34 22.04
N PHE A 401 -1.43 3.30 21.60
CA PHE A 401 -1.61 4.61 22.26
C PHE A 401 -3.01 4.74 22.90
N SER A 402 -3.76 3.65 23.03
CA SER A 402 -5.15 3.69 23.49
C SER A 402 -5.33 4.27 24.90
N SER A 403 -4.29 4.21 25.74
CA SER A 403 -4.26 4.84 27.07
C SER A 403 -4.40 6.37 27.03
N TYR A 404 -4.13 7.01 25.89
CA TYR A 404 -4.26 8.46 25.68
C TYR A 404 -5.64 8.87 25.14
N TYR A 405 -6.51 7.91 24.80
CA TYR A 405 -7.83 8.22 24.24
C TYR A 405 -8.75 8.76 25.34
N GLY A 406 -9.53 9.77 24.99
CA GLY A 406 -10.34 10.58 25.90
C GLY A 406 -9.64 11.84 26.41
N ALA A 407 -8.34 12.00 26.19
CA ALA A 407 -7.61 13.21 26.56
C ALA A 407 -8.05 14.42 25.70
N GLU A 408 -8.20 15.59 26.32
CA GLU A 408 -8.46 16.84 25.63
C GLU A 408 -7.15 17.57 25.35
N ALA A 409 -6.84 17.77 24.07
CA ALA A 409 -5.68 18.49 23.62
C ALA A 409 -6.01 19.99 23.39
N GLU A 410 -5.33 20.88 24.11
CA GLU A 410 -5.53 22.33 23.98
C GLU A 410 -5.36 22.78 22.51
N GLY A 411 -6.34 23.52 21.99
CA GLY A 411 -6.32 24.03 20.61
C GLY A 411 -6.64 22.99 19.53
N PHE A 412 -6.94 21.74 19.89
CA PHE A 412 -7.34 20.68 18.94
C PHE A 412 -8.68 20.04 19.30
N GLY A 413 -8.91 19.74 20.58
CA GLY A 413 -10.09 19.02 21.07
C GLY A 413 -9.76 17.62 21.56
N ILE A 414 -10.78 16.77 21.69
CA ILE A 414 -10.66 15.43 22.26
C ILE A 414 -9.96 14.47 21.27
N ILE A 415 -9.05 13.65 21.77
CA ILE A 415 -8.43 12.55 21.04
C ILE A 415 -9.21 11.27 21.35
N GLU A 416 -10.03 10.81 20.42
CA GLU A 416 -10.99 9.71 20.66
C GLU A 416 -10.47 8.35 20.16
N ASN A 417 -9.54 8.33 19.21
CA ASN A 417 -9.14 7.14 18.45
C ASN A 417 -7.81 7.34 17.70
N SER A 418 -7.36 6.33 16.96
CA SER A 418 -6.08 6.40 16.23
C SER A 418 -6.07 7.47 15.14
N GLU A 419 -7.21 7.73 14.49
CA GLU A 419 -7.34 8.75 13.44
C GLU A 419 -7.19 10.17 13.99
N SER A 420 -7.95 10.50 15.05
CA SER A 420 -7.85 11.79 15.72
C SER A 420 -6.47 12.02 16.33
N LEU A 421 -5.81 11.00 16.89
CA LEU A 421 -4.43 11.10 17.36
C LEU A 421 -3.44 11.34 16.22
N CYS A 422 -3.56 10.64 15.09
CA CYS A 422 -2.70 10.89 13.93
C CYS A 422 -2.89 12.29 13.36
N ARG A 423 -4.14 12.78 13.29
CA ARG A 423 -4.44 14.15 12.86
C ARG A 423 -3.83 15.17 13.83
N TYR A 424 -3.97 14.95 15.14
CA TYR A 424 -3.34 15.79 16.16
C TYR A 424 -1.82 15.87 15.98
N LEU A 425 -1.15 14.73 15.81
CA LEU A 425 0.31 14.68 15.60
C LEU A 425 0.74 15.31 14.25
N LEU A 426 -0.09 15.22 13.22
CA LEU A 426 0.16 15.91 11.96
C LEU A 426 0.04 17.43 12.12
N ASP A 427 -1.01 17.91 12.76
CA ASP A 427 -1.29 19.33 12.88
C ASP A 427 -0.34 20.02 13.87
N GLN A 428 -0.12 19.43 15.04
CA GLN A 428 0.63 20.04 16.15
C GLN A 428 2.12 19.68 16.16
N ALA A 429 2.47 18.45 15.76
CA ALA A 429 3.86 17.98 15.74
C ALA A 429 4.47 17.91 14.33
N GLN A 430 3.66 18.12 13.27
CA GLN A 430 4.08 17.98 11.88
C GLN A 430 4.76 16.63 11.60
N VAL A 431 4.20 15.56 12.18
CA VAL A 431 4.63 14.18 11.95
C VAL A 431 3.47 13.39 11.33
N ALA A 432 3.66 12.92 10.10
CA ALA A 432 2.67 12.11 9.39
C ALA A 432 2.87 10.62 9.70
N LEU A 433 1.89 10.03 10.40
CA LEU A 433 1.81 8.61 10.78
C LEU A 433 0.56 7.97 10.17
N VAL A 434 0.35 6.67 10.32
CA VAL A 434 -0.89 6.02 9.82
C VAL A 434 -1.72 5.48 11.00
N PRO A 435 -3.02 5.81 11.08
CA PRO A 435 -3.89 5.33 12.14
C PRO A 435 -4.08 3.81 12.06
N GLY A 436 -4.17 3.17 13.21
CA GLY A 436 -4.31 1.72 13.35
C GLY A 436 -5.61 1.17 12.76
N ASP A 437 -6.66 1.97 12.73
CA ASP A 437 -7.95 1.59 12.16
C ASP A 437 -7.87 1.25 10.66
N ALA A 438 -6.92 1.85 9.94
CA ALA A 438 -6.60 1.51 8.54
C ALA A 438 -6.12 0.06 8.37
N PHE A 439 -5.61 -0.54 9.45
CA PHE A 439 -5.09 -1.90 9.51
C PHE A 439 -6.01 -2.84 10.31
N GLY A 440 -7.18 -2.36 10.74
CA GLY A 440 -8.15 -3.14 11.50
C GLY A 440 -7.92 -3.19 13.02
N ASP A 441 -7.08 -2.32 13.58
CA ASP A 441 -6.88 -2.20 15.03
C ASP A 441 -6.71 -0.74 15.46
N ASP A 442 -7.81 -0.11 15.90
CA ASP A 442 -7.91 1.31 16.22
C ASP A 442 -7.20 1.71 17.53
N LYS A 443 -6.59 0.77 18.26
CA LYS A 443 -5.80 1.10 19.46
C LYS A 443 -4.41 1.63 19.12
N CYS A 444 -3.96 1.35 17.91
CA CYS A 444 -2.55 1.48 17.54
C CYS A 444 -2.29 2.59 16.52
N ILE A 445 -1.03 2.96 16.37
CA ILE A 445 -0.52 3.82 15.29
C ILE A 445 0.68 3.14 14.64
N ARG A 446 0.72 3.14 13.30
CA ARG A 446 1.88 2.64 12.56
C ARG A 446 2.89 3.75 12.30
N ILE A 447 4.14 3.48 12.69
CA ILE A 447 5.31 4.30 12.34
C ILE A 447 6.23 3.48 11.43
N SER A 448 6.56 3.99 10.24
CA SER A 448 7.67 3.44 9.46
C SER A 448 8.99 4.01 9.94
N TYR A 449 9.98 3.16 10.18
CA TYR A 449 11.34 3.58 10.54
C TYR A 449 12.35 3.41 9.39
N ALA A 450 11.83 3.38 8.16
CA ALA A 450 12.61 3.47 6.94
C ALA A 450 12.98 4.93 6.62
N ALA A 451 13.61 5.59 7.58
CA ALA A 451 14.08 6.98 7.50
C ALA A 451 15.42 7.12 8.23
N SER A 452 16.13 8.22 7.99
CA SER A 452 17.40 8.49 8.67
C SER A 452 17.22 8.52 10.19
N LEU A 453 18.23 8.08 10.94
CA LEU A 453 18.19 8.11 12.41
C LEU A 453 17.97 9.53 12.95
N SER A 454 18.55 10.55 12.29
CA SER A 454 18.31 11.96 12.63
C SER A 454 16.84 12.38 12.47
N THR A 455 16.17 11.92 11.41
CA THR A 455 14.73 12.15 11.19
C THR A 455 13.91 11.46 12.28
N LEU A 456 14.28 10.24 12.66
CA LEU A 456 13.61 9.49 13.73
C LEU A 456 13.78 10.14 15.10
N HIS A 457 14.98 10.64 15.42
CA HIS A 457 15.20 11.45 16.63
C HIS A 457 14.26 12.66 16.67
N ALA A 458 14.22 13.44 15.58
CA ALA A 458 13.34 14.59 15.50
C ALA A 458 11.86 14.22 15.63
N ALA A 459 11.44 13.10 15.03
CA ALA A 459 10.06 12.62 15.15
C ALA A 459 9.72 12.22 16.58
N VAL A 460 10.58 11.44 17.25
CA VAL A 460 10.40 11.02 18.64
C VAL A 460 10.27 12.24 19.54
N GLU A 461 11.18 13.21 19.44
CA GLU A 461 11.13 14.43 20.27
C GLU A 461 9.81 15.18 20.09
N ARG A 462 9.36 15.37 18.85
CA ARG A 462 8.09 16.06 18.57
C ARG A 462 6.87 15.28 19.05
N ILE A 463 6.85 13.96 18.86
CA ILE A 463 5.76 13.10 19.34
C ILE A 463 5.73 13.13 20.86
N LYS A 464 6.86 12.88 21.56
CA LYS A 464 6.94 12.91 23.03
C LYS A 464 6.43 14.23 23.58
N LYS A 465 6.89 15.36 23.03
CA LYS A 465 6.44 16.70 23.44
C LYS A 465 4.92 16.89 23.27
N ALA A 466 4.33 16.33 22.22
CA ALA A 466 2.90 16.43 21.97
C ALA A 466 2.06 15.50 22.86
N VAL A 467 2.53 14.28 23.13
CA VAL A 467 1.71 13.28 23.87
C VAL A 467 1.86 13.34 25.39
N VAL A 468 3.01 13.76 25.92
CA VAL A 468 3.22 13.84 27.39
C VAL A 468 2.16 14.70 28.10
N PRO A 469 1.75 15.88 27.60
CA PRO A 469 0.69 16.67 28.21
C PRO A 469 -0.69 16.01 28.21
N LEU A 470 -0.90 15.00 27.36
CA LEU A 470 -2.17 14.28 27.22
C LEU A 470 -2.30 13.12 28.20
N TRP A 471 -1.23 12.77 28.92
CA TRP A 471 -1.28 11.69 29.87
C TRP A 471 -2.26 12.03 31.00
N PRO A 472 -3.29 11.19 31.23
CA PRO A 472 -4.28 11.48 32.26
C PRO A 472 -3.58 11.60 33.63
N PRO A 473 -3.92 12.60 34.44
CA PRO A 473 -3.39 12.69 35.79
C PRO A 473 -3.80 11.43 36.57
N VAL A 474 -2.85 10.83 37.27
CA VAL A 474 -3.14 9.72 38.20
C VAL A 474 -4.21 10.23 39.19
N PRO A 475 -5.35 9.55 39.36
CA PRO A 475 -6.29 9.90 40.41
C PRO A 475 -5.55 9.85 41.75
N VAL A 476 -5.35 11.02 42.36
CA VAL A 476 -4.68 11.16 43.67
C VAL A 476 -5.56 10.60 44.78
#